data_AF-A0A3D0Q3B2-F1
#
_entry.id   AF-A0A3D0Q3B2-F1
#
_cell.length_a   1.000
_cell.length_b   1.000
_cell.length_c   1.000
_cell.angle_alpha   90.00
_cell.angle_beta   90.00
_cell.angle_gamma   90.00
#
_symmetry.space_group_name_H-M   'P 1'
#
loop_
_entity.id
_entity.type
_entity.pdbx_description
1 polymer ?
#
loop_
_entity_poly.entity_id
_entity_poly.type
_entity_poly.pdbx_seq_one_letter_code
_entity_poly.pdbx_strand_id
1 'polypeptide(L)'
;MSTLTVELDERSYPIQIEAGLLSQPGFFVPYIKGQRAIIVTNETVAPLYLERVLAACGDKQTDVITLPDGEQYKTLEQFEVVMTRLLEMNAARDVTLIALGGGVIGDLCGFVAATYQRGVPFIQVPTTLLSQVDSSVGGKTAVNHPLGKNMIGAFYQPVLVAIDITTLNTLPEREFAAGMAEVIKYGIIYDAAFFDWLEANQQ
;
A
#
# COMPACT_ATOMS: atom_id res chain seq x y z
N MET A 1 2.08 16.70 9.94
CA MET A 1 2.56 15.30 9.93
C MET A 1 2.22 14.59 11.23
N SER A 2 1.50 13.45 11.15
CA SER A 2 1.35 12.49 12.25
C SER A 2 2.17 11.24 11.93
N THR A 3 2.81 10.62 12.92
CA THR A 3 3.57 9.38 12.75
C THR A 3 3.19 8.39 13.83
N LEU A 4 2.87 7.17 13.42
CA LEU A 4 2.63 6.02 14.30
C LEU A 4 3.73 4.99 14.03
N THR A 5 4.32 4.41 15.07
CA THR A 5 5.23 3.28 14.91
C THR A 5 4.48 2.00 15.25
N VAL A 6 4.46 1.05 14.32
CA VAL A 6 3.95 -0.30 14.58
C VAL A 6 5.09 -1.11 15.17
N GLU A 7 5.03 -1.37 16.47
CA GLU A 7 6.08 -2.07 17.23
C GLU A 7 5.99 -3.59 17.00
N LEU A 8 6.93 -4.15 16.23
CA LEU A 8 7.03 -5.57 15.86
C LEU A 8 8.48 -6.07 15.93
N ASP A 9 9.22 -5.62 16.94
CA ASP A 9 10.65 -5.86 17.14
C ASP A 9 11.47 -5.44 15.90
N GLU A 10 12.28 -6.34 15.34
CA GLU A 10 13.11 -6.10 14.15
C GLU A 10 12.30 -5.75 12.88
N ARG A 11 10.97 -5.95 12.91
CA ARG A 11 10.07 -5.66 11.78
C ARG A 11 9.23 -4.40 12.01
N SER A 12 9.59 -3.58 12.99
CA SER A 12 8.87 -2.33 13.28
C SER A 12 8.97 -1.36 12.11
N TYR A 13 7.89 -0.65 11.82
CA TYR A 13 7.83 0.29 10.70
C TYR A 13 6.97 1.51 11.04
N PRO A 14 7.26 2.68 10.45
CA PRO A 14 6.45 3.86 10.60
C PRO A 14 5.25 3.85 9.64
N ILE A 15 4.13 4.37 10.13
CA ILE A 15 3.00 4.86 9.36
C ILE A 15 3.06 6.39 9.42
N GLN A 16 3.28 7.04 8.28
CA GLN A 16 3.37 8.50 8.19
C GLN A 16 2.12 9.05 7.50
N ILE A 17 1.43 9.98 8.15
CA ILE A 17 0.13 10.52 7.73
C ILE A 17 0.23 12.03 7.59
N GLU A 18 0.09 12.55 6.37
CA GLU A 18 0.16 13.99 6.10
C GLU A 18 -0.51 14.36 4.77
N ALA A 19 -1.10 15.56 4.68
CA ALA A 19 -1.57 16.08 3.41
C ALA A 19 -0.40 16.52 2.52
N GLY A 20 -0.36 16.04 1.27
CA GLY A 20 0.69 16.38 0.32
C GLY A 20 2.01 15.64 0.56
N LEU A 21 1.99 14.54 1.32
CA LEU A 21 3.16 13.70 1.59
C LEU A 21 3.82 13.20 0.28
N LEU A 22 3.01 12.82 -0.73
CA LEU A 22 3.54 12.34 -2.02
C LEU A 22 4.15 13.45 -2.86
N SER A 23 3.89 14.71 -2.52
CA SER A 23 4.47 15.88 -3.22
C SER A 23 5.83 16.29 -2.67
N GLN A 24 6.35 15.62 -1.63
CA GLN A 24 7.65 15.91 -1.05
C GLN A 24 8.75 15.17 -1.85
N PRO A 25 9.61 15.88 -2.60
CA PRO A 25 10.64 15.24 -3.42
C PRO A 25 11.63 14.45 -2.55
N GLY A 26 11.99 13.25 -2.99
CA GLY A 26 12.94 12.40 -2.27
C GLY A 26 12.42 11.80 -0.95
N PHE A 27 11.13 11.97 -0.62
CA PHE A 27 10.53 11.43 0.59
C PHE A 27 10.76 9.92 0.78
N PHE A 28 10.73 9.13 -0.29
CA PHE A 28 10.95 7.68 -0.21
C PHE A 28 12.42 7.27 -0.15
N VAL A 29 13.37 8.18 -0.42
CA VAL A 29 14.81 7.86 -0.51
C VAL A 29 15.36 7.13 0.73
N PRO A 30 15.01 7.51 1.99
CA PRO A 30 15.51 6.83 3.18
C PRO A 30 15.00 5.39 3.32
N TYR A 31 13.88 5.06 2.69
CA TYR A 31 13.19 3.77 2.81
C TYR A 31 13.48 2.83 1.64
N ILE A 32 14.13 3.32 0.58
CA ILE A 32 14.58 2.52 -0.56
C ILE A 32 15.96 1.94 -0.25
N LYS A 33 16.03 0.62 -0.03
CA LYS A 33 17.25 -0.09 0.41
C LYS A 33 18.42 0.02 -0.56
N GLY A 34 18.16 -0.12 -1.86
CA GLY A 34 19.16 -0.06 -2.93
C GLY A 34 19.09 1.25 -3.73
N GLN A 35 19.44 1.20 -5.01
CA GLN A 35 19.30 2.32 -5.94
C GLN A 35 18.02 2.29 -6.77
N ARG A 36 17.27 1.18 -6.71
CA ARG A 36 16.13 0.93 -7.59
C ARG A 36 14.84 0.70 -6.80
N ALA A 37 13.79 1.37 -7.22
CA ALA A 37 12.43 1.15 -6.75
C ALA A 37 11.53 0.76 -7.92
N ILE A 38 10.59 -0.16 -7.69
CA ILE A 38 9.62 -0.58 -8.70
C ILE A 38 8.23 -0.31 -8.15
N ILE A 39 7.50 0.57 -8.83
CA ILE A 39 6.16 0.99 -8.43
C ILE A 39 5.15 0.05 -9.08
N VAL A 40 4.32 -0.59 -8.27
CA VAL A 40 3.19 -1.40 -8.72
C VAL A 40 1.91 -0.61 -8.44
N THR A 41 1.12 -0.35 -9.49
CA THR A 41 -0.13 0.42 -9.42
C THR A 41 -1.16 -0.18 -10.37
N ASN A 42 -2.38 0.35 -10.38
CA ASN A 42 -3.38 0.03 -11.40
C ASN A 42 -3.61 1.19 -12.40
N GLU A 43 -4.37 0.90 -13.46
CA GLU A 43 -4.73 1.83 -14.53
C GLU A 43 -5.52 3.07 -14.04
N THR A 44 -6.26 2.95 -12.93
CA THR A 44 -7.07 4.04 -12.35
C THR A 44 -6.21 5.00 -11.52
N VAL A 45 -5.30 4.47 -10.70
CA VAL A 45 -4.49 5.22 -9.74
C VAL A 45 -3.26 5.84 -10.41
N ALA A 46 -2.70 5.17 -11.42
CA ALA A 46 -1.51 5.64 -12.14
C ALA A 46 -1.63 7.09 -12.65
N PRO A 47 -2.65 7.48 -13.45
CA PRO A 47 -2.75 8.84 -13.98
C PRO A 47 -2.95 9.92 -12.90
N LEU A 48 -3.32 9.54 -11.68
CA LEU A 48 -3.61 10.48 -10.59
C LEU A 48 -2.37 10.78 -9.73
N TYR A 49 -1.58 9.75 -9.42
CA TYR A 49 -0.58 9.83 -8.36
C TYR A 49 0.81 9.33 -8.74
N LEU A 50 0.97 8.64 -9.88
CA LEU A 50 2.26 8.03 -10.25
C LEU A 50 3.37 9.06 -10.38
N GLU A 51 3.13 10.20 -11.03
CA GLU A 51 4.14 11.26 -11.19
C GLU A 51 4.62 11.79 -9.85
N ARG A 52 3.73 11.91 -8.87
CA ARG A 52 4.08 12.36 -7.51
C ARG A 52 4.97 11.32 -6.82
N VAL A 53 4.62 10.04 -6.91
CA VAL A 53 5.42 8.94 -6.34
C VAL A 53 6.79 8.84 -7.02
N LEU A 54 6.87 9.02 -8.33
CA LEU A 54 8.14 9.07 -9.07
C LEU A 54 9.02 10.22 -8.57
N ALA A 55 8.47 11.43 -8.40
CA ALA A 55 9.21 12.57 -7.84
C ALA A 55 9.64 12.33 -6.38
N ALA A 56 8.79 11.67 -5.58
CA ALA A 56 9.10 11.31 -4.20
C ALA A 56 10.22 10.25 -4.08
N CYS A 57 10.54 9.52 -5.15
CA CYS A 57 11.70 8.64 -5.21
C CYS A 57 13.04 9.37 -5.42
N GLY A 58 13.03 10.67 -5.77
CA GLY A 58 14.24 11.46 -6.00
C GLY A 58 15.11 10.89 -7.13
N ASP A 59 16.42 10.81 -6.91
CA ASP A 59 17.40 10.33 -7.91
C ASP A 59 17.47 8.78 -8.03
N LYS A 60 16.57 8.05 -7.37
CA LYS A 60 16.53 6.58 -7.46
C LYS A 60 16.08 6.15 -8.86
N GLN A 61 16.61 5.03 -9.35
CA GLN A 61 16.10 4.42 -10.57
C GLN A 61 14.68 3.88 -10.32
N THR A 62 13.73 4.29 -11.13
CA THR A 62 12.32 3.87 -11.00
C THR A 62 11.82 3.16 -12.24
N ASP A 63 11.15 2.03 -12.04
CA ASP A 63 10.32 1.38 -13.06
C ASP A 63 8.87 1.26 -12.58
N VAL A 64 7.95 1.07 -13.51
CA VAL A 64 6.51 1.02 -13.23
C VAL A 64 5.90 -0.25 -13.82
N ILE A 65 5.09 -0.93 -13.03
CA ILE A 65 4.25 -2.04 -13.45
C ILE A 65 2.79 -1.64 -13.18
N THR A 66 2.01 -1.50 -14.25
CA THR A 66 0.60 -1.15 -14.18
C THR A 66 -0.25 -2.40 -14.39
N LEU A 67 -1.17 -2.66 -13.45
CA LEU A 67 -2.11 -3.77 -13.47
C LEU A 67 -3.53 -3.28 -13.82
N PRO A 68 -4.41 -4.16 -14.34
CA PRO A 68 -5.83 -3.81 -14.48
C PRO A 68 -6.48 -3.58 -13.11
N ASP A 69 -7.46 -2.67 -13.06
CA ASP A 69 -8.13 -2.29 -11.80
C ASP A 69 -9.29 -3.23 -11.43
N GLY A 70 -9.36 -3.64 -10.15
CA GLY A 70 -10.46 -4.42 -9.59
C GLY A 70 -10.04 -5.67 -8.82
N GLU A 71 -10.86 -6.09 -7.84
CA GLU A 71 -10.62 -7.26 -6.98
C GLU A 71 -10.50 -8.58 -7.77
N GLN A 72 -11.19 -8.68 -8.93
CA GLN A 72 -11.11 -9.83 -9.82
C GLN A 72 -9.72 -10.07 -10.41
N TYR A 73 -8.84 -9.06 -10.37
CA TYR A 73 -7.45 -9.14 -10.82
C TYR A 73 -6.49 -9.42 -9.66
N LYS A 74 -6.98 -9.55 -8.43
CA LYS A 74 -6.16 -9.96 -7.29
C LYS A 74 -5.94 -11.48 -7.31
N THR A 75 -5.18 -11.96 -8.29
CA THR A 75 -5.05 -13.39 -8.58
C THR A 75 -3.59 -13.82 -8.75
N LEU A 76 -3.35 -15.13 -8.82
CA LEU A 76 -2.01 -15.67 -9.10
C LEU A 76 -1.51 -15.30 -10.50
N GLU A 77 -2.41 -15.10 -11.47
CA GLU A 77 -2.02 -14.67 -12.82
C GLU A 77 -1.40 -13.27 -12.79
N GLN A 78 -2.01 -12.31 -12.10
CA GLN A 78 -1.43 -10.96 -11.99
C GLN A 78 -0.19 -10.93 -11.09
N PHE A 79 -0.14 -11.78 -10.06
CA PHE A 79 1.10 -12.01 -9.32
C PHE A 79 2.24 -12.46 -10.25
N GLU A 80 1.98 -13.41 -11.15
CA GLU A 80 2.98 -13.93 -12.10
C GLU A 80 3.42 -12.85 -13.11
N VAL A 81 2.50 -11.97 -13.53
CA VAL A 81 2.84 -10.80 -14.36
C VAL A 81 3.88 -9.94 -13.64
N VAL A 82 3.65 -9.57 -12.37
CA VAL A 82 4.61 -8.76 -11.63
C VAL A 82 5.95 -9.50 -11.47
N MET A 83 5.93 -10.79 -11.10
CA MET A 83 7.14 -11.60 -10.99
C MET A 83 7.96 -11.64 -12.28
N THR A 84 7.30 -11.85 -13.41
CA THR A 84 7.91 -11.88 -14.74
C THR A 84 8.59 -10.55 -15.04
N ARG A 85 7.89 -9.44 -14.83
CA ARG A 85 8.45 -8.09 -15.07
C ARG A 85 9.67 -7.81 -14.20
N LEU A 86 9.66 -8.23 -12.92
CA LEU A 86 10.83 -8.10 -12.04
C LEU A 86 12.03 -8.89 -12.57
N LEU A 87 11.82 -10.09 -13.11
CA LEU A 87 12.87 -10.93 -13.69
C LEU A 87 13.40 -10.34 -15.01
N GLU A 88 12.52 -9.89 -15.91
CA GLU A 88 12.91 -9.23 -17.17
C GLU A 88 13.73 -7.97 -16.94
N MET A 89 13.40 -7.23 -15.87
CA MET A 89 14.14 -6.05 -15.43
C MET A 89 15.47 -6.39 -14.75
N ASN A 90 15.77 -7.66 -14.49
CA ASN A 90 16.91 -8.12 -13.70
C ASN A 90 16.95 -7.46 -12.30
N ALA A 91 15.79 -7.34 -11.64
CA ALA A 91 15.72 -6.74 -10.31
C ALA A 91 16.49 -7.61 -9.28
N ALA A 92 17.43 -7.01 -8.56
CA ALA A 92 18.17 -7.70 -7.50
C ALA A 92 17.43 -7.63 -6.15
N ARG A 93 17.95 -8.30 -5.11
CA ARG A 93 17.30 -8.39 -3.78
C ARG A 93 17.27 -7.08 -2.98
N ASP A 94 18.01 -6.08 -3.44
CA ASP A 94 18.03 -4.73 -2.86
C ASP A 94 17.00 -3.80 -3.51
N VAL A 95 16.24 -4.27 -4.50
CA VAL A 95 15.08 -3.55 -5.05
C VAL A 95 14.04 -3.31 -3.96
N THR A 96 13.42 -2.14 -3.97
CA THR A 96 12.27 -1.84 -3.10
C THR A 96 11.01 -1.77 -3.94
N LEU A 97 9.98 -2.54 -3.58
CA LEU A 97 8.67 -2.44 -4.23
C LEU A 97 7.85 -1.32 -3.59
N ILE A 98 7.10 -0.56 -4.38
CA ILE A 98 6.18 0.47 -3.88
C ILE A 98 4.78 0.13 -4.36
N ALA A 99 3.89 -0.23 -3.43
CA ALA A 99 2.51 -0.54 -3.70
C ALA A 99 1.67 0.74 -3.69
N LEU A 100 1.40 1.31 -4.86
CA LEU A 100 0.60 2.53 -5.03
C LEU A 100 -0.84 2.15 -5.40
N GLY A 101 -1.77 2.26 -4.45
CA GLY A 101 -3.19 1.99 -4.71
C GLY A 101 -4.00 1.57 -3.49
N GLY A 102 -5.17 0.98 -3.73
CA GLY A 102 -6.02 0.41 -2.68
C GLY A 102 -5.52 -0.94 -2.15
N GLY A 103 -6.35 -1.60 -1.34
CA GLY A 103 -6.01 -2.89 -0.71
C GLY A 103 -5.68 -4.01 -1.70
N VAL A 104 -6.26 -3.98 -2.91
CA VAL A 104 -5.94 -4.95 -3.99
C VAL A 104 -4.47 -4.89 -4.39
N ILE A 105 -3.97 -3.69 -4.70
CA ILE A 105 -2.56 -3.49 -5.07
C ILE A 105 -1.65 -3.74 -3.85
N GLY A 106 -2.07 -3.29 -2.66
CA GLY A 106 -1.32 -3.51 -1.41
C GLY A 106 -1.08 -4.99 -1.13
N ASP A 107 -2.14 -5.81 -1.18
CA ASP A 107 -2.06 -7.25 -0.92
C ASP A 107 -1.22 -7.98 -1.97
N LEU A 108 -1.48 -7.73 -3.26
CA LEU A 108 -0.77 -8.40 -4.34
C LEU A 108 0.71 -8.02 -4.35
N CYS A 109 1.03 -6.72 -4.30
CA CYS A 109 2.41 -6.24 -4.29
C CYS A 109 3.14 -6.68 -3.02
N GLY A 110 2.48 -6.67 -1.86
CA GLY A 110 3.04 -7.19 -0.62
C GLY A 110 3.37 -8.69 -0.72
N PHE A 111 2.50 -9.48 -1.35
CA PHE A 111 2.74 -10.91 -1.53
C PHE A 111 3.88 -11.17 -2.53
N VAL A 112 3.96 -10.38 -3.60
CA VAL A 112 5.13 -10.37 -4.50
C VAL A 112 6.40 -10.03 -3.73
N ALA A 113 6.38 -8.97 -2.91
CA ALA A 113 7.55 -8.56 -2.12
C ALA A 113 8.02 -9.66 -1.17
N ALA A 114 7.08 -10.39 -0.55
CA ALA A 114 7.37 -11.48 0.37
C ALA A 114 8.05 -12.67 -0.31
N THR A 115 7.77 -12.91 -1.60
CA THR A 115 8.14 -14.14 -2.30
C THR A 115 9.23 -13.93 -3.35
N TYR A 116 9.35 -12.73 -3.92
CA TYR A 116 10.38 -12.42 -4.90
C TYR A 116 11.77 -12.57 -4.28
N GLN A 117 12.56 -13.50 -4.82
CA GLN A 117 13.85 -13.91 -4.26
C GLN A 117 13.82 -14.24 -2.74
N ARG A 118 12.66 -14.70 -2.24
CA ARG A 118 12.37 -15.00 -0.82
C ARG A 118 12.31 -13.77 0.11
N GLY A 119 12.06 -12.59 -0.44
CA GLY A 119 11.85 -11.37 0.34
C GLY A 119 12.66 -10.20 -0.19
N VAL A 120 11.96 -9.12 -0.54
CA VAL A 120 12.54 -7.80 -0.82
C VAL A 120 11.78 -6.72 -0.03
N PRO A 121 12.39 -5.57 0.32
CA PRO A 121 11.70 -4.47 0.99
C PRO A 121 10.49 -3.98 0.18
N PHE A 122 9.43 -3.55 0.87
CA PHE A 122 8.32 -2.87 0.21
C PHE A 122 7.73 -1.74 1.04
N ILE A 123 7.23 -0.73 0.33
CA ILE A 123 6.55 0.45 0.86
C ILE A 123 5.08 0.37 0.45
N GLN A 124 4.16 0.65 1.37
CA GLN A 124 2.75 0.81 1.05
C GLN A 124 2.42 2.30 0.87
N VAL A 125 1.72 2.63 -0.22
CA VAL A 125 1.15 3.95 -0.48
C VAL A 125 -0.37 3.79 -0.68
N PRO A 126 -1.12 3.59 0.43
CA PRO A 126 -2.55 3.28 0.36
C PRO A 126 -3.37 4.51 -0.05
N THR A 127 -4.17 4.37 -1.11
CA THR A 127 -4.98 5.47 -1.68
C THR A 127 -6.48 5.38 -1.41
N THR A 128 -6.94 4.37 -0.68
CA THR A 128 -8.33 4.26 -0.22
C THR A 128 -8.38 4.36 1.30
N LEU A 129 -9.47 4.90 1.85
CA LEU A 129 -9.63 4.98 3.31
C LEU A 129 -9.55 3.59 3.94
N LEU A 130 -10.18 2.59 3.30
CA LEU A 130 -10.15 1.20 3.75
C LEU A 130 -8.72 0.67 3.88
N SER A 131 -7.85 0.86 2.88
CA SER A 131 -6.47 0.38 2.96
C SER A 131 -5.61 1.20 3.92
N GLN A 132 -5.94 2.46 4.16
CA GLN A 132 -5.26 3.32 5.14
C GLN A 132 -5.52 2.86 6.58
N VAL A 133 -6.71 2.33 6.90
CA VAL A 133 -7.12 1.99 8.27
C VAL A 133 -7.16 0.48 8.59
N ASP A 134 -7.10 -0.38 7.58
CA ASP A 134 -7.12 -1.84 7.75
C ASP A 134 -5.85 -2.50 7.18
N SER A 135 -5.52 -2.25 5.90
CA SER A 135 -4.37 -2.90 5.25
C SER A 135 -3.00 -2.42 5.73
N SER A 136 -2.93 -1.27 6.42
CA SER A 136 -1.70 -0.64 6.92
C SER A 136 -1.09 -1.35 8.13
N VAL A 137 -1.84 -2.22 8.81
CA VAL A 137 -1.42 -2.93 10.02
C VAL A 137 -1.71 -4.43 9.92
N GLY A 138 -0.74 -5.26 10.33
CA GLY A 138 -0.90 -6.72 10.46
C GLY A 138 -0.14 -7.54 9.42
N GLY A 139 0.33 -6.91 8.35
CA GLY A 139 1.22 -7.52 7.34
C GLY A 139 0.61 -8.70 6.58
N LYS A 140 -0.72 -8.86 6.58
CA LYS A 140 -1.39 -9.85 5.74
C LYS A 140 -1.28 -9.39 4.29
N THR A 141 -0.79 -10.27 3.43
CA THR A 141 -0.69 -10.06 1.98
C THR A 141 -1.24 -11.30 1.30
N ALA A 142 -2.00 -11.14 0.22
CA ALA A 142 -2.65 -12.29 -0.40
C ALA A 142 -3.11 -12.05 -1.83
N VAL A 143 -3.38 -13.16 -2.52
CA VAL A 143 -4.18 -13.21 -3.74
C VAL A 143 -5.34 -14.19 -3.55
N ASN A 144 -6.35 -14.03 -4.40
CA ASN A 144 -7.53 -14.87 -4.42
C ASN A 144 -7.28 -16.13 -5.25
N HIS A 145 -7.91 -17.22 -4.82
CA HIS A 145 -8.11 -18.43 -5.61
C HIS A 145 -9.58 -18.48 -6.04
N PRO A 146 -9.95 -19.10 -7.18
CA PRO A 146 -11.36 -19.21 -7.59
C PRO A 146 -12.29 -19.83 -6.52
N LEU A 147 -11.74 -20.63 -5.60
CA LEU A 147 -12.47 -21.27 -4.50
C LEU A 147 -12.41 -20.51 -3.17
N GLY A 148 -11.71 -19.38 -3.08
CA GLY A 148 -11.61 -18.65 -1.82
C GLY A 148 -10.81 -17.35 -1.89
N LYS A 149 -11.34 -16.32 -1.24
CA LYS A 149 -10.71 -15.00 -1.10
C LYS A 149 -9.54 -15.08 -0.12
N ASN A 150 -8.42 -14.43 -0.45
CA ASN A 150 -7.23 -14.31 0.40
C ASN A 150 -6.63 -15.65 0.89
N MET A 151 -6.85 -16.76 0.18
CA MET A 151 -6.40 -18.09 0.61
C MET A 151 -4.92 -18.36 0.37
N ILE A 152 -4.26 -17.56 -0.48
CA ILE A 152 -2.87 -17.74 -0.89
C ILE A 152 -2.13 -16.45 -0.57
N GLY A 153 -1.16 -16.49 0.34
CA GLY A 153 -0.56 -15.26 0.85
C GLY A 153 0.61 -15.49 1.80
N ALA A 154 1.09 -14.39 2.38
CA ALA A 154 2.16 -14.38 3.37
C ALA A 154 1.93 -13.29 4.43
N PHE A 155 2.52 -13.48 5.61
CA PHE A 155 2.69 -12.40 6.58
C PHE A 155 4.01 -11.69 6.30
N TYR A 156 3.96 -10.45 5.82
CA TYR A 156 5.12 -9.67 5.41
C TYR A 156 4.91 -8.19 5.70
N GLN A 157 5.79 -7.61 6.50
CA GLN A 157 5.64 -6.22 6.98
C GLN A 157 6.31 -5.24 6.03
N PRO A 158 5.68 -4.08 5.74
CA PRO A 158 6.32 -3.03 4.95
C PRO A 158 7.45 -2.38 5.75
N VAL A 159 8.33 -1.65 5.04
CA VAL A 159 9.35 -0.79 5.67
C VAL A 159 8.82 0.63 5.94
N LEU A 160 7.71 0.99 5.31
CA LEU A 160 7.00 2.26 5.47
C LEU A 160 5.55 2.10 4.97
N VAL A 161 4.61 2.72 5.67
CA VAL A 161 3.29 3.05 5.13
C VAL A 161 3.18 4.58 5.00
N ALA A 162 3.00 5.07 3.78
CA ALA A 162 2.92 6.51 3.48
C ALA A 162 1.49 6.90 3.09
N ILE A 163 0.81 7.59 3.99
CA ILE A 163 -0.58 8.00 3.85
C ILE A 163 -0.62 9.49 3.51
N ASP A 164 -0.89 9.79 2.23
CA ASP A 164 -1.24 11.14 1.80
C ASP A 164 -2.76 11.30 1.80
N ILE A 165 -3.30 12.03 2.77
CA ILE A 165 -4.75 12.17 2.92
C ILE A 165 -5.40 12.89 1.74
N THR A 166 -4.62 13.60 0.91
CA THR A 166 -5.15 14.25 -0.30
C THR A 166 -5.53 13.25 -1.40
N THR A 167 -5.10 11.98 -1.31
CA THR A 167 -5.53 10.95 -2.27
C THR A 167 -7.02 10.62 -2.14
N LEU A 168 -7.60 10.87 -0.96
CA LEU A 168 -9.03 10.64 -0.72
C LEU A 168 -9.92 11.61 -1.50
N ASN A 169 -9.39 12.75 -1.97
CA ASN A 169 -10.14 13.74 -2.75
C ASN A 169 -10.62 13.20 -4.11
N THR A 170 -10.00 12.14 -4.65
CA THR A 170 -10.44 11.49 -5.89
C THR A 170 -11.10 10.14 -5.63
N LEU A 171 -11.25 9.73 -4.37
CA LEU A 171 -11.84 8.45 -4.02
C LEU A 171 -13.36 8.54 -4.23
N PRO A 172 -14.01 7.59 -4.92
CA PRO A 172 -15.46 7.59 -5.03
C PRO A 172 -16.11 7.58 -3.64
N GLU A 173 -17.16 8.37 -3.46
CA GLU A 173 -17.85 8.52 -2.16
C GLU A 173 -18.26 7.17 -1.55
N ARG A 174 -18.65 6.22 -2.40
CA ARG A 174 -19.05 4.88 -1.98
C ARG A 174 -17.88 4.06 -1.39
N GLU A 175 -16.67 4.25 -1.92
CA GLU A 175 -15.45 3.62 -1.42
C GLU A 175 -14.96 4.31 -0.13
N PHE A 176 -15.15 5.62 -0.02
CA PHE A 176 -14.92 6.35 1.23
C PHE A 176 -15.86 5.85 2.33
N ALA A 177 -17.16 5.74 2.05
CA ALA A 177 -18.15 5.21 2.99
C ALA A 177 -17.85 3.76 3.41
N ALA A 178 -17.37 2.93 2.48
CA ALA A 178 -16.92 1.57 2.82
C ALA A 178 -15.73 1.58 3.80
N GLY A 179 -14.76 2.48 3.62
CA GLY A 179 -13.68 2.68 4.58
C GLY A 179 -14.17 3.19 5.94
N MET A 180 -15.13 4.12 5.96
CA MET A 180 -15.71 4.65 7.20
C MET A 180 -16.43 3.58 8.02
N ALA A 181 -16.99 2.54 7.39
CA ALA A 181 -17.56 1.41 8.12
C ALA A 181 -16.50 0.73 9.01
N GLU A 182 -15.27 0.56 8.52
CA GLU A 182 -14.16 0.02 9.32
C GLU A 182 -13.65 1.00 10.38
N VAL A 183 -13.67 2.31 10.10
CA VAL A 183 -13.36 3.33 11.12
C VAL A 183 -14.34 3.25 12.29
N ILE A 184 -15.64 3.19 11.99
CA ILE A 184 -16.72 3.07 13.00
C ILE A 184 -16.59 1.75 13.77
N LYS A 185 -16.23 0.65 13.10
CA LYS A 185 -16.01 -0.66 13.74
C LYS A 185 -15.04 -0.53 14.92
N TYR A 186 -13.91 0.18 14.76
CA TYR A 186 -12.94 0.35 15.85
C TYR A 186 -13.51 1.07 17.07
N GLY A 187 -14.38 2.07 16.87
CA GLY A 187 -15.09 2.73 17.96
C GLY A 187 -16.01 1.76 18.71
N ILE A 188 -16.75 0.91 17.98
CA ILE A 188 -17.69 -0.06 18.58
C ILE A 188 -16.96 -1.16 19.35
N ILE A 189 -15.91 -1.74 18.78
CA ILE A 189 -15.31 -2.97 19.32
C ILE A 189 -14.19 -2.70 20.34
N TYR A 190 -13.65 -1.49 20.41
CA TYR A 190 -12.43 -1.22 21.18
C TYR A 190 -12.46 0.09 21.96
N ASP A 191 -12.89 1.20 21.35
CA ASP A 191 -12.77 2.54 21.95
C ASP A 191 -14.07 3.36 21.87
N ALA A 192 -14.85 3.34 22.95
CA ALA A 192 -16.10 4.10 23.05
C ALA A 192 -15.88 5.62 22.95
N ALA A 193 -14.76 6.16 23.46
CA ALA A 193 -14.49 7.59 23.36
C ALA A 193 -14.19 7.99 21.91
N PHE A 194 -13.54 7.11 21.15
CA PHE A 194 -13.37 7.30 19.72
C PHE A 194 -14.71 7.23 18.97
N PHE A 195 -15.63 6.34 19.35
CA PHE A 195 -16.97 6.30 18.79
C PHE A 195 -17.73 7.62 19.02
N ASP A 196 -17.75 8.12 20.26
CA ASP A 196 -18.38 9.40 20.60
C ASP A 196 -17.75 10.57 19.81
N TRP A 197 -16.42 10.52 19.63
CA TRP A 197 -15.72 11.51 18.80
C TRP A 197 -16.16 11.46 17.33
N LEU A 198 -16.35 10.26 16.77
CA LEU A 198 -16.86 10.11 15.40
C LEU A 198 -18.27 10.70 15.26
N GLU A 199 -19.15 10.51 16.23
CA GLU A 199 -20.49 11.10 16.22
C GLU A 199 -20.45 12.64 16.26
N ALA A 200 -19.50 13.21 17.00
CA ALA A 200 -19.32 14.66 17.09
C ALA A 200 -18.62 15.28 15.85
N ASN A 201 -18.00 14.48 14.99
CA ASN A 201 -17.21 14.93 13.84
C ASN A 201 -17.74 14.37 12.51
N GLN A 202 -19.05 14.28 12.36
CA GLN A 202 -19.71 13.99 11.10
C GLN A 202 -19.59 15.21 10.18
N GLN A 203 -18.68 15.16 9.19
CA GLN A 203 -18.63 16.14 8.09
C GLN A 203 -19.48 15.67 6.92
#